data_AF-A0AA38SB88-F1
#
_entry.id   AF-A0AA38SB88-F1
#
_cell.length_a   1.000
_cell.length_b   1.000
_cell.length_c   1.000
_cell.angle_alpha   90.00
_cell.angle_beta   90.00
_cell.angle_gamma   90.00
#
_symmetry.space_group_name_H-M   'P 1'
#
loop_
_entity.id
_entity.type
_entity.pdbx_description
1 polymer ?
#
loop_
_entity_poly.entity_id
_entity_poly.type
_entity_poly.pdbx_seq_one_letter_code
_entity_poly.pdbx_strand_id
1 'polypeptide(L)'
;MNLHTQVVLPIQPATRSSEGFIPLLKNCLECDAATTSLLSSYVDHFQTQEFEDVGWGCGWRNIQMLTSHLLAKTQGAREVLFGGSGCVPDIPSLQTWLETAWDKGFDVAGSNDFDRKIYGKPSWIGTTECAALFRSFGLRARIVDFCSDHGSNIGNNRNKVVGPMDKFLNRPVAADAGSSHNNNNNNAVKGQQLLADWVWSYFSRNVMLTKSKVVVTEKAPLYFQHDGHSRTIVGIQKKSLPKGMQQYNLLILDPSHQKTQVLKTCLSKNVGWQRFIKRGVHTLKKPEYQLCYMDPGIATGAEMEKLKILDSTRFEF
;
A
#
# COMPACT_ATOMS: atom_id res chain seq x y z
N MET A 1 -29.73 29.18 -8.00
CA MET A 1 -29.90 27.83 -8.59
C MET A 1 -28.79 27.63 -9.60
N ASN A 2 -27.85 26.74 -9.32
CA ASN A 2 -27.05 26.03 -10.31
C ASN A 2 -26.33 24.91 -9.56
N LEU A 3 -27.07 23.82 -9.34
CA LEU A 3 -26.48 22.53 -8.99
C LEU A 3 -25.74 22.06 -10.24
N HIS A 4 -24.41 22.15 -10.24
CA HIS A 4 -23.60 21.34 -11.14
C HIS A 4 -23.84 19.89 -10.71
N THR A 5 -24.82 19.24 -11.32
CA THR A 5 -24.92 17.79 -11.35
C THR A 5 -23.71 17.31 -12.11
N GLN A 6 -22.60 17.03 -11.40
CA GLN A 6 -21.51 16.26 -11.96
C GLN A 6 -22.14 14.98 -12.50
N VAL A 7 -22.09 14.81 -13.82
CA VAL A 7 -22.44 13.55 -14.46
C VAL A 7 -21.49 12.53 -13.88
N VAL A 8 -21.97 11.74 -12.92
CA VAL A 8 -21.24 10.58 -12.41
C VAL A 8 -21.16 9.63 -13.60
N LEU A 9 -20.03 9.65 -14.31
CA LEU A 9 -19.76 8.69 -15.36
C LEU A 9 -19.95 7.29 -14.76
N PRO A 10 -20.61 6.37 -15.48
CA PRO A 10 -20.84 5.02 -14.96
C PRO A 10 -19.49 4.39 -14.61
N ILE A 11 -19.33 4.00 -13.34
CA ILE A 11 -18.10 3.34 -12.87
C ILE A 11 -17.95 2.03 -13.64
N GLN A 12 -16.88 1.93 -14.42
CA GLN A 12 -16.54 0.69 -15.07
C GLN A 12 -15.84 -0.22 -14.04
N PRO A 13 -16.38 -1.42 -13.75
CA PRO A 13 -15.77 -2.32 -12.80
C PRO A 13 -14.46 -2.87 -13.38
N ALA A 14 -13.41 -2.87 -12.57
CA ALA A 14 -12.17 -3.54 -12.92
C ALA A 14 -12.39 -5.07 -13.02
N THR A 15 -11.62 -5.73 -13.90
CA THR A 15 -11.73 -7.18 -14.11
C THR A 15 -11.30 -7.94 -12.85
N ARG A 16 -12.23 -8.75 -12.31
CA ARG A 16 -12.04 -9.49 -11.07
C ARG A 16 -11.63 -10.93 -11.35
N SER A 17 -10.81 -11.50 -10.47
CA SER A 17 -10.54 -12.94 -10.46
C SER A 17 -11.55 -13.67 -9.54
N SER A 18 -12.12 -14.79 -9.98
CA SER A 18 -13.31 -15.43 -9.35
C SER A 18 -13.11 -16.12 -8.00
N GLU A 19 -11.87 -16.26 -7.51
CA GLU A 19 -11.56 -16.95 -6.26
C GLU A 19 -10.46 -16.19 -5.50
N GLY A 20 -10.64 -15.97 -4.20
CA GLY A 20 -9.76 -15.14 -3.38
C GLY A 20 -8.35 -15.75 -3.20
N PHE A 21 -7.32 -14.93 -3.28
CA PHE A 21 -5.92 -15.36 -3.12
C PHE A 21 -5.57 -15.79 -1.69
N ILE A 22 -6.20 -15.15 -0.70
CA ILE A 22 -5.88 -15.34 0.72
C ILE A 22 -6.15 -16.77 1.21
N PRO A 23 -7.30 -17.42 0.91
CA PRO A 23 -7.50 -18.83 1.27
C PRO A 23 -6.44 -19.78 0.71
N LEU A 24 -6.07 -19.63 -0.57
CA LEU A 24 -5.03 -20.46 -1.19
C LEU A 24 -3.67 -20.25 -0.52
N LEU A 25 -3.31 -18.99 -0.25
CA LEU A 25 -2.08 -18.64 0.45
C LEU A 25 -2.05 -19.18 1.88
N LYS A 26 -3.17 -19.11 2.61
CA LYS A 26 -3.30 -19.69 3.94
C LYS A 26 -2.98 -21.18 3.92
N ASN A 27 -3.60 -21.94 3.00
CA ASN A 27 -3.37 -23.39 2.88
C ASN A 27 -1.89 -23.71 2.61
N CYS A 28 -1.22 -22.93 1.75
CA CYS A 28 0.21 -23.08 1.51
C CYS A 28 1.07 -22.83 2.75
N LEU A 29 0.72 -21.82 3.55
CA LEU A 29 1.46 -21.44 4.75
C LEU A 29 1.25 -22.42 5.91
N GLU A 30 0.11 -23.09 5.98
CA GLU A 30 -0.17 -24.12 6.99
C GLU A 30 0.76 -25.33 6.88
N CYS A 31 1.31 -25.58 5.68
CA CYS A 31 2.34 -26.60 5.48
C CYS A 31 3.71 -26.24 6.10
N ASP A 32 3.96 -24.96 6.42
CA ASP A 32 5.22 -24.48 7.00
C ASP A 32 5.13 -24.40 8.53
N ALA A 33 5.22 -25.56 9.18
CA ALA A 33 5.10 -25.68 10.63
C ALA A 33 6.19 -24.95 11.44
N ALA A 34 7.27 -24.44 10.82
CA ALA A 34 8.33 -23.75 11.54
C ALA A 34 8.07 -22.24 11.74
N THR A 35 6.92 -21.75 11.27
CA THR A 35 6.67 -20.30 11.17
C THR A 35 5.31 -19.90 11.75
N THR A 36 5.17 -18.62 12.04
CA THR A 36 3.88 -17.98 12.34
C THR A 36 3.58 -16.95 11.27
N SER A 37 2.40 -17.02 10.66
CA SER A 37 1.97 -16.13 9.58
C SER A 37 0.71 -15.37 9.97
N LEU A 38 0.70 -14.07 9.72
CA LEU A 38 -0.46 -13.20 9.87
C LEU A 38 -0.88 -12.68 8.50
N LEU A 39 -2.16 -12.80 8.14
CA LEU A 39 -2.70 -12.43 6.84
C LEU A 39 -3.83 -11.42 6.99
N SER A 40 -3.98 -10.53 6.01
CA SER A 40 -5.25 -9.83 5.75
C SER A 40 -6.34 -10.83 5.36
N SER A 41 -7.61 -10.50 5.63
CA SER A 41 -8.73 -11.44 5.44
C SER A 41 -9.17 -11.67 4.00
N TYR A 42 -9.03 -10.66 3.15
CA TYR A 42 -9.46 -10.74 1.75
C TYR A 42 -8.73 -9.74 0.89
N VAL A 43 -8.20 -10.15 -0.27
CA VAL A 43 -7.63 -9.26 -1.29
C VAL A 43 -7.78 -9.92 -2.66
N ASP A 44 -8.33 -9.19 -3.63
CA ASP A 44 -8.22 -9.53 -5.04
C ASP A 44 -6.92 -8.97 -5.61
N HIS A 45 -6.25 -9.74 -6.47
CA HIS A 45 -5.05 -9.27 -7.17
C HIS A 45 -5.44 -8.51 -8.43
N PHE A 46 -4.91 -7.30 -8.58
CA PHE A 46 -5.00 -6.49 -9.80
C PHE A 46 -3.60 -6.31 -10.37
N GLN A 47 -3.41 -6.70 -11.63
CA GLN A 47 -2.13 -6.57 -12.34
C GLN A 47 -2.21 -5.47 -13.40
N THR A 48 -1.06 -4.88 -13.72
CA THR A 48 -0.92 -3.95 -14.86
C THR A 48 -1.18 -4.68 -16.19
N GLN A 49 -1.83 -4.01 -17.13
CA GLN A 49 -2.10 -4.48 -18.49
C GLN A 49 -1.09 -3.87 -19.46
N GLU A 50 -0.56 -4.71 -20.36
CA GLU A 50 0.55 -4.39 -21.27
C GLU A 50 0.34 -3.11 -22.10
N PHE A 51 -0.89 -2.88 -22.55
CA PHE A 51 -1.23 -1.75 -23.43
C PHE A 51 -2.03 -0.65 -22.72
N GLU A 52 -2.20 -0.72 -21.40
CA GLU A 52 -2.94 0.30 -20.63
C GLU A 52 -2.02 1.01 -19.64
N ASP A 53 -1.39 0.25 -18.75
CA ASP A 53 -0.80 0.82 -17.54
C ASP A 53 0.54 0.20 -17.11
N VAL A 54 1.16 -0.63 -17.96
CA VAL A 54 2.55 -1.07 -17.71
C VAL A 54 3.49 0.13 -17.67
N GLY A 55 4.38 0.13 -16.68
CA GLY A 55 5.37 1.19 -16.47
C GLY A 55 4.89 2.35 -15.61
N TRP A 56 3.60 2.46 -15.28
CA TRP A 56 3.09 3.57 -14.46
C TRP A 56 1.90 3.23 -13.55
N GLY A 57 1.15 2.17 -13.85
CA GLY A 57 -0.09 1.80 -13.20
C GLY A 57 0.03 1.20 -11.80
N CYS A 58 1.24 0.92 -11.31
CA CYS A 58 1.45 0.15 -10.08
C CYS A 58 0.67 0.72 -8.87
N GLY A 59 0.71 2.04 -8.67
CA GLY A 59 0.00 2.69 -7.56
C GLY A 59 -1.52 2.56 -7.67
N TRP A 60 -2.06 2.72 -8.88
CA TRP A 60 -3.48 2.55 -9.16
C TRP A 60 -3.95 1.11 -8.93
N ARG A 61 -3.17 0.12 -9.38
CA ARG A 61 -3.47 -1.30 -9.13
C ARG A 61 -3.41 -1.66 -7.64
N ASN A 62 -2.51 -1.05 -6.88
CA ASN A 62 -2.49 -1.20 -5.42
C ASN A 62 -3.71 -0.56 -4.74
N ILE A 63 -4.21 0.58 -5.23
CA ILE A 63 -5.49 1.15 -4.79
C ILE A 63 -6.66 0.20 -5.10
N GLN A 64 -6.66 -0.45 -6.27
CA GLN A 64 -7.67 -1.47 -6.61
C GLN A 64 -7.62 -2.67 -5.66
N MET A 65 -6.42 -3.19 -5.35
CA MET A 65 -6.24 -4.27 -4.38
C MET A 65 -6.74 -3.87 -2.99
N LEU A 66 -6.39 -2.68 -2.51
CA LEU A 66 -6.87 -2.17 -1.22
C LEU A 66 -8.38 -1.96 -1.21
N THR A 67 -8.95 -1.39 -2.29
CA THR A 67 -10.39 -1.22 -2.47
C THR A 67 -11.14 -2.56 -2.39
N SER A 68 -10.60 -3.62 -2.99
CA SER A 68 -11.23 -4.95 -2.94
C SER A 68 -11.40 -5.48 -1.52
N HIS A 69 -10.42 -5.22 -0.65
CA HIS A 69 -10.51 -5.55 0.76
C HIS A 69 -11.56 -4.69 1.45
N LEU A 70 -11.47 -3.37 1.27
CA LEU A 70 -12.32 -2.41 1.96
C LEU A 70 -13.80 -2.65 1.66
N LEU A 71 -14.17 -2.86 0.39
CA LEU A 71 -15.54 -3.17 -0.02
C LEU A 71 -16.06 -4.50 0.54
N ALA A 72 -15.18 -5.46 0.82
CA ALA A 72 -15.55 -6.79 1.28
C ALA A 72 -15.57 -6.91 2.81
N LYS A 73 -14.76 -6.12 3.53
CA LYS A 73 -14.42 -6.37 4.95
C LYS A 73 -14.56 -5.16 5.85
N THR A 74 -14.51 -3.93 5.33
CA THR A 74 -14.60 -2.73 6.16
C THR A 74 -16.05 -2.29 6.28
N GLN A 75 -16.56 -2.29 7.52
CA GLN A 75 -17.91 -1.84 7.83
C GLN A 75 -18.13 -0.39 7.39
N GLY A 76 -19.21 -0.12 6.64
CA GLY A 76 -19.56 1.21 6.14
C GLY A 76 -18.80 1.63 4.87
N ALA A 77 -17.74 0.91 4.47
CA ALA A 77 -16.94 1.30 3.31
C ALA A 77 -17.69 1.08 1.98
N ARG A 78 -18.56 0.06 1.91
CA ARG A 78 -19.32 -0.26 0.69
C ARG A 78 -20.30 0.85 0.33
N GLU A 79 -20.85 1.53 1.32
CA GLU A 79 -21.86 2.58 1.17
C GLU A 79 -21.22 3.91 0.77
N VAL A 80 -20.01 4.21 1.25
CA VAL A 80 -19.35 5.51 1.02
C VAL A 80 -18.38 5.52 -0.15
N LEU A 81 -17.69 4.40 -0.43
CA LEU A 81 -16.69 4.35 -1.49
C LEU A 81 -17.37 4.46 -2.86
N PHE A 82 -16.84 5.38 -3.67
CA PHE A 82 -17.17 5.51 -5.09
C PHE A 82 -18.69 5.61 -5.35
N GLY A 83 -19.40 6.39 -4.52
CA GLY A 83 -20.84 6.59 -4.66
C GLY A 83 -21.69 5.35 -4.33
N GLY A 84 -21.14 4.40 -3.55
CA GLY A 84 -21.88 3.21 -3.13
C GLY A 84 -22.02 2.14 -4.21
N SER A 85 -21.19 2.18 -5.26
CA SER A 85 -21.25 1.24 -6.38
C SER A 85 -21.04 -0.22 -5.97
N GLY A 86 -20.33 -0.44 -4.86
CA GLY A 86 -19.97 -1.77 -4.37
C GLY A 86 -19.00 -2.54 -5.28
N CYS A 87 -18.36 -1.87 -6.24
CA CYS A 87 -17.37 -2.42 -7.17
C CYS A 87 -16.04 -1.67 -7.11
N VAL A 88 -14.96 -2.35 -7.53
CA VAL A 88 -13.63 -1.75 -7.65
C VAL A 88 -13.58 -0.95 -8.97
N PRO A 89 -13.32 0.37 -8.96
CA PRO A 89 -13.26 1.17 -10.19
C PRO A 89 -12.04 0.85 -11.05
N ASP A 90 -12.14 1.09 -12.36
CA ASP A 90 -11.00 1.15 -13.27
C ASP A 90 -10.08 2.36 -13.01
N ILE A 91 -8.92 2.40 -13.68
CA ILE A 91 -7.92 3.47 -13.46
C ILE A 91 -8.46 4.85 -13.85
N PRO A 92 -9.10 5.05 -15.01
CA PRO A 92 -9.69 6.35 -15.36
C PRO A 92 -10.70 6.84 -14.32
N SER A 93 -11.57 5.96 -13.79
CA SER A 93 -12.50 6.35 -12.72
C SER A 93 -11.76 6.73 -11.43
N LEU A 94 -10.72 5.99 -11.05
CA LEU A 94 -9.90 6.33 -9.88
C LEU A 94 -9.23 7.71 -10.03
N GLN A 95 -8.76 8.05 -11.23
CA GLN A 95 -8.19 9.37 -11.53
C GLN A 95 -9.23 10.48 -11.33
N THR A 96 -10.45 10.31 -11.85
CA THR A 96 -11.54 11.28 -11.66
C THR A 96 -11.93 11.42 -10.19
N TRP A 97 -11.96 10.32 -9.44
CA TRP A 97 -12.23 10.38 -7.99
C TRP A 97 -11.12 11.09 -7.22
N LEU A 98 -9.86 10.96 -7.63
CA LEU A 98 -8.75 11.69 -7.04
C LEU A 98 -8.84 13.19 -7.34
N GLU A 99 -9.16 13.59 -8.58
CA GLU A 99 -9.42 15.00 -8.91
C GLU A 99 -10.58 15.57 -8.07
N THR A 100 -11.64 14.79 -7.89
CA THR A 100 -12.78 15.17 -7.03
C THR A 100 -12.36 15.32 -5.56
N ALA A 101 -11.42 14.49 -5.08
CA ALA A 101 -10.85 14.64 -3.74
C ALA A 101 -10.09 15.98 -3.62
N TRP A 102 -9.28 16.31 -4.62
CA TRP A 102 -8.56 17.58 -4.69
C TRP A 102 -9.50 18.79 -4.74
N ASP A 103 -10.58 18.74 -5.53
CA ASP A 103 -11.61 19.80 -5.58
C ASP A 103 -12.29 20.02 -4.23
N LYS A 104 -12.41 18.96 -3.41
CA LYS A 104 -12.92 19.02 -2.04
C LYS A 104 -11.88 19.53 -1.02
N GLY A 105 -10.67 19.83 -1.47
CA GLY A 105 -9.57 20.37 -0.66
C GLY A 105 -8.74 19.31 0.07
N PHE A 106 -8.85 18.03 -0.29
CA PHE A 106 -7.92 17.01 0.22
C PHE A 106 -6.57 17.17 -0.47
N ASP A 107 -5.48 17.17 0.30
CA ASP A 107 -4.11 17.19 -0.20
C ASP A 107 -3.84 18.26 -1.28
N VAL A 108 -4.10 19.53 -0.94
CA VAL A 108 -3.88 20.67 -1.85
C VAL A 108 -2.41 20.73 -2.33
N ALA A 109 -1.46 20.31 -1.50
CA ALA A 109 -0.05 20.28 -1.86
C ALA A 109 0.19 19.27 -3.00
N GLY A 110 -0.16 17.99 -2.78
CA GLY A 110 -0.02 16.96 -3.81
C GLY A 110 -0.83 17.27 -5.07
N SER A 111 -2.03 17.87 -4.93
CA SER A 111 -2.82 18.32 -6.09
C SER A 111 -2.07 19.31 -6.98
N ASN A 112 -1.35 20.27 -6.39
CA ASN A 112 -0.60 21.26 -7.16
C ASN A 112 0.59 20.62 -7.91
N ASP A 113 1.18 19.55 -7.40
CA ASP A 113 2.27 18.83 -8.07
C ASP A 113 1.81 18.14 -9.38
N PHE A 114 0.50 17.94 -9.54
CA PHE A 114 -0.12 17.42 -10.77
C PHE A 114 -0.85 18.49 -11.59
N ASP A 115 -0.60 19.78 -11.35
CA ASP A 115 -1.37 20.89 -11.94
C ASP A 115 -2.88 20.73 -11.74
N ARG A 116 -3.29 20.08 -10.64
CA ARG A 116 -4.67 19.73 -10.29
C ARG A 116 -5.37 18.85 -11.34
N LYS A 117 -4.61 18.16 -12.19
CA LYS A 117 -5.15 17.34 -13.28
C LYS A 117 -4.34 16.07 -13.53
N ILE A 118 -4.97 14.92 -13.33
CA ILE A 118 -4.38 13.59 -13.49
C ILE A 118 -5.19 12.66 -14.39
N TYR A 119 -6.47 12.96 -14.63
CA TYR A 119 -7.31 12.19 -15.53
C TYR A 119 -6.75 12.11 -16.95
N GLY A 120 -6.70 10.89 -17.48
CA GLY A 120 -6.22 10.58 -18.82
C GLY A 120 -4.69 10.63 -18.98
N LYS A 121 -3.94 10.89 -17.90
CA LYS A 121 -2.47 10.92 -17.92
C LYS A 121 -1.89 9.60 -17.38
N PRO A 122 -0.75 9.11 -17.91
CA PRO A 122 -0.05 7.94 -17.40
C PRO A 122 0.79 8.28 -16.14
N SER A 123 0.16 8.89 -15.15
CA SER A 123 0.84 9.48 -14.00
C SER A 123 1.13 8.44 -12.92
N TRP A 124 2.38 8.45 -12.44
CA TRP A 124 2.78 7.73 -11.23
C TRP A 124 2.14 8.39 -10.02
N ILE A 125 1.70 7.57 -9.08
CA ILE A 125 1.15 8.00 -7.79
C ILE A 125 1.78 7.20 -6.66
N GLY A 126 1.63 7.68 -5.44
CA GLY A 126 2.12 7.06 -4.23
C GLY A 126 1.11 7.01 -3.09
N THR A 127 1.64 6.97 -1.87
CA THR A 127 0.81 6.84 -0.67
C THR A 127 -0.01 8.09 -0.37
N THR A 128 0.44 9.27 -0.78
CA THR A 128 -0.25 10.57 -0.60
C THR A 128 -1.53 10.61 -1.40
N GLU A 129 -1.47 10.32 -2.70
CA GLU A 129 -2.66 10.24 -3.56
C GLU A 129 -3.60 9.13 -3.12
N CYS A 130 -3.05 7.97 -2.72
CA CYS A 130 -3.83 6.88 -2.13
C CYS A 130 -4.57 7.35 -0.86
N ALA A 131 -3.88 8.02 0.06
CA ALA A 131 -4.47 8.52 1.29
C ALA A 131 -5.51 9.62 1.01
N ALA A 132 -5.21 10.59 0.14
CA ALA A 132 -6.11 11.66 -0.26
C ALA A 132 -7.41 11.10 -0.85
N LEU A 133 -7.31 10.13 -1.76
CA LEU A 133 -8.45 9.44 -2.36
C LEU A 133 -9.35 8.82 -1.29
N PHE A 134 -8.81 7.94 -0.44
CA PHE A 134 -9.62 7.23 0.56
C PHE A 134 -10.15 8.16 1.66
N ARG A 135 -9.38 9.16 2.07
CA ARG A 135 -9.81 10.19 3.04
C ARG A 135 -10.96 11.03 2.52
N SER A 136 -11.06 11.26 1.20
CA SER A 136 -12.19 11.97 0.59
C SER A 136 -13.54 11.25 0.70
N PHE A 137 -13.52 9.96 1.05
CA PHE A 137 -14.70 9.14 1.39
C PHE A 137 -14.86 8.93 2.91
N GLY A 138 -14.04 9.59 3.74
CA GLY A 138 -14.08 9.46 5.20
C GLY A 138 -13.31 8.27 5.75
N LEU A 139 -12.57 7.51 4.92
CA LEU A 139 -11.71 6.46 5.47
C LEU A 139 -10.48 7.06 6.14
N ARG A 140 -10.09 6.46 7.26
CA ARG A 140 -8.94 6.91 8.06
C ARG A 140 -7.62 6.37 7.50
N ALA A 141 -7.28 6.78 6.29
CA ALA A 141 -6.00 6.43 5.69
C ALA A 141 -4.85 7.14 6.42
N ARG A 142 -3.77 6.43 6.72
CA ARG A 142 -2.60 6.93 7.47
C ARG A 142 -1.31 6.56 6.76
N ILE A 143 -0.34 7.46 6.83
CA ILE A 143 0.96 7.30 6.17
C ILE A 143 2.06 7.06 7.20
N VAL A 144 2.98 6.14 6.90
CA VAL A 144 4.18 5.89 7.70
C VAL A 144 5.41 5.93 6.81
N ASP A 145 6.40 6.72 7.20
CA ASP A 145 7.67 6.89 6.51
C ASP A 145 8.78 6.13 7.25
N PHE A 146 9.61 5.40 6.50
CA PHE A 146 10.84 4.77 6.97
C PHE A 146 11.99 5.32 6.11
N CYS A 147 12.89 6.09 6.71
CA CYS A 147 13.98 6.75 6.00
C CYS A 147 15.31 6.50 6.70
N SER A 148 16.38 6.26 5.93
CA SER A 148 17.73 6.33 6.47
C SER A 148 18.06 7.78 6.85
N ASP A 149 18.70 7.96 8.00
CA ASP A 149 19.07 9.29 8.50
C ASP A 149 20.17 9.92 7.63
N HIS A 150 19.76 10.54 6.52
CA HIS A 150 20.61 11.38 5.71
C HIS A 150 20.27 12.82 6.05
N GLY A 151 21.16 13.46 6.81
CA GLY A 151 21.09 14.84 7.29
C GLY A 151 20.73 15.84 6.20
N SER A 152 19.46 15.90 5.87
CA SER A 152 18.88 16.85 4.96
C SER A 152 18.59 18.07 5.82
N ASN A 153 19.40 19.12 5.62
CA ASN A 153 19.14 20.49 6.07
C ASN A 153 17.86 21.04 5.42
N ILE A 154 16.72 20.40 5.65
CA ILE A 154 15.40 20.91 5.30
C ILE A 154 14.75 21.30 6.62
N GLY A 155 14.69 22.61 6.86
CA GLY A 155 14.37 23.20 8.15
C GLY A 155 13.10 22.67 8.81
N ASN A 156 13.19 22.47 10.12
CA ASN A 156 12.17 22.62 11.17
C ASN A 156 10.68 22.45 10.82
N ASN A 157 10.30 21.42 10.07
CA ASN A 157 8.90 20.98 10.06
C ASN A 157 8.79 19.46 10.00
N ARG A 158 9.02 18.83 11.16
CA ARG A 158 9.08 17.36 11.36
C ARG A 158 7.79 16.60 11.00
N ASN A 159 6.69 17.30 10.70
CA ASN A 159 5.36 16.74 10.42
C ASN A 159 4.87 16.99 8.97
N LYS A 160 5.68 17.58 8.07
CA LYS A 160 5.26 17.79 6.68
C LYS A 160 5.39 16.47 5.91
N VAL A 161 4.27 15.91 5.47
CA VAL A 161 4.27 14.82 4.49
C VAL A 161 4.87 15.36 3.22
N VAL A 162 6.01 14.77 2.82
CA VAL A 162 6.53 14.93 1.47
C VAL A 162 6.05 13.70 0.73
N GLY A 163 5.20 13.89 -0.28
CA GLY A 163 4.74 12.82 -1.13
C GLY A 163 5.93 12.08 -1.72
N PRO A 164 5.84 10.75 -1.86
CA PRO A 164 6.93 9.98 -2.41
C PRO A 164 7.25 10.47 -3.82
N MET A 165 6.27 10.89 -4.64
CA MET A 165 6.55 11.43 -5.98
C MET A 165 7.16 12.85 -5.98
N ASP A 166 6.90 13.68 -4.97
CA ASP A 166 7.42 15.06 -4.86
C ASP A 166 8.96 15.09 -4.86
N LYS A 167 9.59 14.04 -4.31
CA LYS A 167 11.06 13.87 -4.30
C LYS A 167 11.62 13.40 -5.65
N PHE A 168 10.81 12.77 -6.50
CA PHE A 168 11.25 12.14 -7.75
C PHE A 168 10.96 12.99 -8.98
N LEU A 169 9.93 13.83 -8.95
CA LEU A 169 9.66 14.81 -10.01
C LEU A 169 10.70 15.95 -10.05
N ASN A 170 11.38 16.20 -8.93
CA ASN A 170 12.28 17.35 -8.76
C ASN A 170 13.78 17.02 -8.70
N ARG A 171 14.22 15.79 -9.04
CA ARG A 171 15.64 15.42 -8.91
C ARG A 171 16.44 15.84 -10.16
N PRO A 172 17.46 16.71 -10.05
CA PRO A 172 18.47 16.82 -11.10
C PRO A 172 19.22 15.50 -11.21
N VAL A 173 19.57 15.10 -12.43
CA VAL A 173 20.45 13.95 -12.69
C VAL A 173 21.83 14.28 -12.09
N ALA A 174 22.08 13.86 -10.85
CA ALA A 174 23.35 14.10 -10.18
C ALA A 174 24.11 12.80 -9.95
N ALA A 175 25.34 12.85 -10.47
CA ALA A 175 26.37 11.83 -10.58
C ALA A 175 26.67 11.02 -9.32
N ASP A 176 27.14 9.80 -9.57
CA ASP A 176 27.88 8.94 -8.64
C ASP A 176 28.91 9.73 -7.83
N ALA A 177 28.78 9.68 -6.52
CA ALA A 177 29.85 10.03 -5.60
C ALA A 177 29.98 8.90 -4.57
N GLY A 178 31.01 8.08 -4.73
CA GLY A 178 31.35 7.03 -3.78
C GLY A 178 31.90 7.59 -2.47
N SER A 179 31.60 6.93 -1.34
CA SER A 179 32.54 6.65 -0.25
C SER A 179 31.89 5.89 0.93
N SER A 180 32.70 4.99 1.52
CA SER A 180 32.67 4.40 2.87
C SER A 180 31.60 3.35 3.21
N HIS A 181 32.03 2.08 3.31
CA HIS A 181 31.20 0.87 3.19
C HIS A 181 30.86 0.10 4.49
N ASN A 182 31.12 0.63 5.70
CA ASN A 182 30.82 -0.13 6.93
C ASN A 182 29.64 0.39 7.77
N ASN A 183 29.34 1.69 7.80
CA ASN A 183 28.20 2.21 8.58
C ASN A 183 26.85 2.06 7.88
N ASN A 184 26.82 2.09 6.54
CA ASN A 184 25.58 2.01 5.76
C ASN A 184 24.86 0.66 5.89
N ASN A 185 25.61 -0.44 6.02
CA ASN A 185 25.01 -1.78 6.14
C ASN A 185 24.26 -1.96 7.47
N ASN A 186 24.81 -1.44 8.58
CA ASN A 186 24.15 -1.57 9.89
C ASN A 186 22.86 -0.75 9.96
N ASN A 187 22.85 0.47 9.42
CA ASN A 187 21.63 1.29 9.38
C ASN A 187 20.59 0.69 8.44
N ALA A 188 20.98 0.21 7.25
CA ALA A 188 20.06 -0.48 6.36
C ALA A 188 19.41 -1.70 7.02
N VAL A 189 20.17 -2.52 7.76
CA VAL A 189 19.64 -3.66 8.52
C VAL A 189 18.68 -3.22 9.63
N LYS A 190 19.00 -2.14 10.35
CA LYS A 190 18.10 -1.57 11.37
C LYS A 190 16.79 -1.10 10.74
N GLY A 191 16.82 -0.43 9.59
CA GLY A 191 15.62 0.03 8.89
C GLY A 191 14.74 -1.10 8.38
N GLN A 192 15.35 -2.13 7.80
CA GLN A 192 14.65 -3.35 7.39
C GLN A 192 13.94 -4.02 8.57
N GLN A 193 14.62 -4.09 9.71
CA GLN A 193 14.08 -4.68 10.93
C GLN A 193 12.93 -3.83 11.50
N LEU A 194 13.11 -2.51 11.56
CA LEU A 194 12.10 -1.57 12.05
C LEU A 194 10.81 -1.63 11.21
N LEU A 195 10.93 -1.67 9.88
CA LEU A 195 9.79 -1.86 8.99
C LEU A 195 9.10 -3.19 9.24
N ALA A 196 9.86 -4.28 9.38
CA ALA A 196 9.33 -5.61 9.63
C ALA A 196 8.56 -5.68 10.95
N ASP A 197 9.12 -5.10 12.01
CA ASP A 197 8.49 -5.07 13.33
C ASP A 197 7.24 -4.18 13.34
N TRP A 198 7.25 -3.07 12.60
CA TRP A 198 6.06 -2.24 12.42
C TRP A 198 4.94 -3.01 11.72
N VAL A 199 5.25 -3.71 10.61
CA VAL A 199 4.28 -4.53 9.88
C VAL A 199 3.77 -5.69 10.75
N TRP A 200 4.65 -6.32 11.53
CA TRP A 200 4.26 -7.35 12.50
C TRP A 200 3.30 -6.79 13.55
N SER A 201 3.61 -5.64 14.14
CA SER A 201 2.75 -4.96 15.12
C SER A 201 1.39 -4.61 14.53
N TYR A 202 1.35 -4.11 13.29
CA TYR A 202 0.11 -3.80 12.59
C TYR A 202 -0.80 -5.03 12.46
N PHE A 203 -0.28 -6.15 11.94
CA PHE A 203 -1.08 -7.37 11.74
C PHE A 203 -1.38 -8.13 13.04
N SER A 204 -0.54 -8.04 14.06
CA SER A 204 -0.76 -8.74 15.34
C SER A 204 -1.67 -7.98 16.32
N ARG A 205 -1.94 -6.70 16.08
CA ARG A 205 -2.79 -5.90 16.96
C ARG A 205 -4.18 -6.49 17.08
N ASN A 206 -4.63 -6.71 18.32
CA ASN A 206 -5.92 -7.33 18.67
C ASN A 206 -6.09 -8.76 18.16
N VAL A 207 -5.00 -9.46 17.81
CA VAL A 207 -5.03 -10.88 17.49
C VAL A 207 -4.80 -11.69 18.77
N MET A 208 -5.78 -12.51 19.15
CA MET A 208 -5.50 -13.58 20.11
C MET A 208 -4.69 -14.66 19.40
N LEU A 209 -3.42 -14.81 19.78
CA LEU A 209 -2.55 -15.86 19.26
C LEU A 209 -3.12 -17.21 19.71
N THR A 210 -3.85 -17.87 18.81
CA THR A 210 -4.34 -19.24 19.02
C THR A 210 -3.20 -20.23 18.79
N LYS A 211 -3.44 -21.53 19.04
CA LYS A 211 -2.49 -22.59 18.65
C LYS A 211 -2.22 -22.63 17.14
N SER A 212 -3.04 -21.97 16.31
CA SER A 212 -2.85 -21.91 14.86
C SER A 212 -1.61 -21.09 14.50
N LYS A 213 -0.77 -21.67 13.64
CA LYS A 213 0.43 -21.02 13.11
C LYS A 213 0.13 -20.02 11.99
N VAL A 214 -1.07 -20.08 11.41
CA VAL A 214 -1.53 -19.11 10.40
C VAL A 214 -2.80 -18.46 10.90
N VAL A 215 -2.76 -17.14 11.05
CA VAL A 215 -3.89 -16.34 11.52
C VAL A 215 -4.33 -15.38 10.43
N VAL A 216 -5.61 -15.44 10.09
CA VAL A 216 -6.27 -14.46 9.24
C VAL A 216 -6.85 -13.38 10.12
N THR A 217 -6.52 -12.12 9.83
CA THR A 217 -6.82 -10.95 10.64
C THR A 217 -7.82 -10.07 9.90
N GLU A 218 -8.55 -9.23 10.62
CA GLU A 218 -9.43 -8.20 10.04
C GLU A 218 -8.66 -6.95 9.57
N LYS A 219 -7.32 -7.03 9.48
CA LYS A 219 -6.51 -5.91 9.03
C LYS A 219 -6.54 -5.82 7.51
N ALA A 220 -6.71 -4.59 7.02
CA ALA A 220 -6.54 -4.26 5.61
C ALA A 220 -5.10 -4.53 5.16
N PRO A 221 -4.88 -4.90 3.88
CA PRO A 221 -3.53 -4.94 3.35
C PRO A 221 -2.89 -3.54 3.36
N LEU A 222 -1.57 -3.47 3.28
CA LEU A 222 -0.82 -2.22 3.30
C LEU A 222 -0.39 -1.85 1.88
N TYR A 223 -0.68 -0.62 1.45
CA TYR A 223 -0.03 -0.04 0.28
C TYR A 223 1.44 0.20 0.64
N PHE A 224 2.38 -0.33 -0.14
CA PHE A 224 3.81 -0.32 0.14
C PHE A 224 4.61 0.32 -1.00
N GLN A 225 5.12 1.51 -0.76
CA GLN A 225 5.86 2.33 -1.71
C GLN A 225 7.37 2.28 -1.44
N HIS A 226 8.14 2.34 -2.52
CA HIS A 226 9.50 2.86 -2.51
C HIS A 226 9.78 3.60 -3.81
N ASP A 227 10.97 4.18 -3.94
CA ASP A 227 11.43 4.76 -5.19
C ASP A 227 11.29 3.79 -6.38
N GLY A 228 10.54 4.22 -7.40
CA GLY A 228 10.34 3.52 -8.67
C GLY A 228 9.25 2.44 -8.72
N HIS A 229 8.63 2.03 -7.60
CA HIS A 229 7.56 1.01 -7.63
C HIS A 229 6.72 0.98 -6.36
N SER A 230 5.49 0.45 -6.48
CA SER A 230 4.61 0.19 -5.34
C SER A 230 4.00 -1.21 -5.40
N ARG A 231 3.74 -1.78 -4.23
CA ARG A 231 3.24 -3.14 -4.05
C ARG A 231 2.23 -3.17 -2.89
N THR A 232 1.59 -4.32 -2.67
CA THR A 232 0.62 -4.51 -1.59
C THR A 232 1.09 -5.60 -0.62
N ILE A 233 1.35 -5.24 0.64
CA ILE A 233 1.65 -6.24 1.69
C ILE A 233 0.33 -6.80 2.21
N VAL A 234 0.12 -8.10 1.99
CA VAL A 234 -1.10 -8.82 2.41
C VAL A 234 -0.92 -9.62 3.69
N GLY A 235 0.30 -9.67 4.22
CA GLY A 235 0.63 -10.34 5.46
C GLY A 235 2.12 -10.40 5.75
N ILE A 236 2.48 -11.09 6.82
CA ILE A 236 3.84 -11.24 7.30
C ILE A 236 4.04 -12.61 7.94
N GLN A 237 5.17 -13.24 7.64
CA GLN A 237 5.58 -14.51 8.24
C GLN A 237 6.83 -14.29 9.11
N LYS A 238 6.77 -14.77 10.35
CA LYS A 238 7.86 -14.79 11.31
C LYS A 238 8.38 -16.20 11.49
N LYS A 239 9.69 -16.36 11.41
CA LYS A 239 10.41 -17.59 11.72
C LYS A 239 11.30 -17.34 12.92
N SER A 240 11.11 -18.10 13.99
CA SER A 240 12.02 -18.09 15.12
C SER A 240 13.25 -18.93 14.80
N LEU A 241 14.42 -18.34 14.99
CA LEU A 241 15.72 -18.95 14.79
C LEU A 241 16.37 -19.28 16.15
N PRO A 242 17.40 -20.13 16.19
CA PRO A 242 18.18 -20.36 17.39
C PRO A 242 18.70 -19.05 18.01
N LYS A 243 18.96 -19.06 19.32
CA LYS A 243 19.44 -17.89 20.08
C LYS A 243 18.44 -16.71 20.14
N GLY A 244 17.14 -16.98 19.94
CA GLY A 244 16.07 -15.99 20.07
C GLY A 244 15.92 -15.03 18.89
N MET A 245 16.76 -15.17 17.85
CA MET A 245 16.71 -14.34 16.65
C MET A 245 15.40 -14.58 15.89
N GLN A 246 14.89 -13.54 15.24
CA GLN A 246 13.66 -13.60 14.45
C GLN A 246 13.98 -13.22 13.01
N GLN A 247 13.42 -13.97 12.07
CA GLN A 247 13.48 -13.64 10.66
C GLN A 247 12.07 -13.38 10.16
N TYR A 248 11.91 -12.25 9.46
CA TYR A 248 10.65 -11.86 8.87
C TYR A 248 10.68 -12.00 7.35
N ASN A 249 9.57 -12.47 6.80
CA ASN A 249 9.27 -12.41 5.38
C ASN A 249 7.95 -11.67 5.21
N LEU A 250 7.96 -10.65 4.36
CA LEU A 250 6.73 -9.99 3.93
C LEU A 250 6.05 -10.85 2.87
N LEU A 251 4.72 -10.86 2.89
CA LEU A 251 3.88 -11.50 1.88
C LEU A 251 3.30 -10.38 1.01
N ILE A 252 3.85 -10.23 -0.19
CA ILE A 252 3.67 -9.07 -1.06
C ILE A 252 3.03 -9.48 -2.39
N LEU A 253 1.87 -8.91 -2.68
CA LEU A 253 1.30 -8.90 -4.01
C LEU A 253 1.93 -7.76 -4.82
N ASP A 254 2.35 -8.06 -6.04
CA ASP A 254 3.02 -7.10 -6.93
C ASP A 254 2.21 -6.96 -8.22
N PRO A 255 1.70 -5.76 -8.52
CA PRO A 255 0.86 -5.54 -9.69
C PRO A 255 1.62 -5.74 -11.01
N SER A 256 2.95 -5.71 -11.01
CA SER A 256 3.77 -5.92 -12.22
C SER A 256 3.99 -7.41 -12.55
N HIS A 257 3.58 -8.34 -11.69
CA HIS A 257 3.60 -9.76 -12.07
C HIS A 257 2.46 -10.03 -13.06
N GLN A 258 2.76 -9.99 -14.37
CA GLN A 258 1.84 -10.17 -15.50
C GLN A 258 1.14 -11.55 -15.59
N LYS A 259 1.10 -12.32 -14.50
CA LYS A 259 0.62 -13.71 -14.49
C LYS A 259 -0.16 -14.05 -13.22
N THR A 260 -1.18 -13.25 -12.90
CA THR A 260 -2.17 -13.53 -11.83
C THR A 260 -2.61 -15.00 -11.82
N GLN A 261 -2.91 -15.57 -13.00
CA GLN A 261 -3.32 -16.96 -13.14
C GLN A 261 -2.21 -17.98 -12.83
N VAL A 262 -0.95 -17.65 -13.13
CA VAL A 262 0.18 -18.51 -12.76
C VAL A 262 0.39 -18.49 -11.25
N LEU A 263 0.29 -17.33 -10.60
CA LEU A 263 0.33 -17.25 -9.15
C LEU A 263 -0.78 -18.10 -8.51
N LYS A 264 -2.03 -17.97 -9.00
CA LYS A 264 -3.13 -18.83 -8.55
C LYS A 264 -2.81 -20.30 -8.71
N THR A 265 -2.37 -20.72 -9.89
CA THR A 265 -2.00 -22.11 -10.18
C THR A 265 -0.92 -22.61 -9.23
N CYS A 266 0.12 -21.81 -8.97
CA CYS A 266 1.20 -22.12 -8.02
C CYS A 266 0.69 -22.26 -6.59
N LEU A 267 -0.24 -21.41 -6.15
CA LEU A 267 -0.85 -21.49 -4.82
C LEU A 267 -1.76 -22.73 -4.71
N SER A 268 -2.65 -22.96 -5.67
CA SER A 268 -3.56 -24.12 -5.67
C SER A 268 -2.80 -25.45 -5.69
N LYS A 269 -1.66 -25.53 -6.39
CA LYS A 269 -0.79 -26.71 -6.41
C LYS A 269 0.21 -26.75 -5.24
N ASN A 270 0.32 -25.68 -4.45
CA ASN A 270 1.36 -25.48 -3.44
C ASN A 270 2.80 -25.68 -3.97
N VAL A 271 3.09 -25.21 -5.19
CA VAL A 271 4.40 -25.35 -5.84
C VAL A 271 4.90 -24.01 -6.36
N GLY A 272 6.07 -23.59 -5.88
CA GLY A 272 6.81 -22.44 -6.43
C GLY A 272 6.10 -21.09 -6.30
N TRP A 273 5.12 -20.96 -5.41
CA TRP A 273 4.40 -19.71 -5.14
C TRP A 273 5.26 -18.69 -4.37
N GLN A 274 6.22 -19.18 -3.57
CA GLN A 274 7.05 -18.36 -2.67
C GLN A 274 7.82 -17.27 -3.44
N ARG A 275 8.35 -17.57 -4.63
CA ARG A 275 9.09 -16.60 -5.47
C ARG A 275 8.23 -15.40 -5.91
N PHE A 276 6.91 -15.55 -5.94
CA PHE A 276 6.02 -14.48 -6.37
C PHE A 276 5.57 -13.60 -5.20
N ILE A 277 5.36 -14.18 -4.01
CA ILE A 277 4.74 -13.45 -2.89
C ILE A 277 5.68 -13.25 -1.69
N LYS A 278 6.61 -14.17 -1.42
CA LYS A 278 7.46 -14.13 -0.24
C LYS A 278 8.68 -13.26 -0.51
N ARG A 279 8.89 -12.24 0.32
CA ARG A 279 10.02 -11.32 0.24
C ARG A 279 10.71 -11.24 1.60
N GLY A 280 11.94 -11.73 1.67
CA GLY A 280 12.76 -11.58 2.88
C GLY A 280 13.13 -10.11 3.09
N VAL A 281 13.10 -9.63 4.33
CA VAL A 281 13.33 -8.21 4.65
C VAL A 281 14.73 -7.71 4.24
N HIS A 282 15.72 -8.61 4.19
CA HIS A 282 17.06 -8.34 3.65
C HIS A 282 17.08 -7.92 2.17
N THR A 283 15.99 -8.18 1.43
CA THR A 283 15.83 -7.75 0.02
C THR A 283 15.36 -6.30 -0.11
N LEU A 284 14.93 -5.68 0.99
CA LEU A 284 14.46 -4.30 1.03
C LEU A 284 15.66 -3.34 1.12
N LYS A 285 16.25 -3.01 -0.03
CA LYS A 285 17.50 -2.24 -0.14
C LYS A 285 17.32 -0.75 -0.43
N LYS A 286 16.09 -0.27 -0.61
CA LYS A 286 15.86 1.15 -0.89
C LYS A 286 16.07 1.97 0.39
N PRO A 287 16.59 3.21 0.28
CA PRO A 287 16.85 4.06 1.45
C PRO A 287 15.57 4.56 2.11
N GLU A 288 14.48 4.61 1.34
CA GLU A 288 13.19 5.10 1.80
C GLU A 288 12.08 4.13 1.41
N TYR A 289 11.19 3.89 2.37
CA TYR A 289 9.97 3.13 2.22
C TYR A 289 8.82 3.89 2.85
N GLN A 290 7.63 3.75 2.28
CA GLN A 290 6.43 4.37 2.82
C GLN A 290 5.26 3.40 2.79
N LEU A 291 4.46 3.41 3.83
CA LEU A 291 3.25 2.60 3.95
C LEU A 291 2.03 3.51 4.02
N CYS A 292 0.94 3.10 3.35
CA CYS A 292 -0.40 3.60 3.64
C CYS A 292 -1.28 2.46 4.19
N TYR A 293 -1.91 2.72 5.33
CA TYR A 293 -2.78 1.77 6.03
C TYR A 293 -4.11 2.42 6.41
N MET A 294 -5.11 1.60 6.71
CA MET A 294 -6.46 2.05 7.03
C MET A 294 -6.78 1.76 8.49
N ASP A 295 -7.03 2.83 9.26
CA ASP A 295 -7.63 2.67 10.58
C ASP A 295 -9.14 2.34 10.45
N PRO A 296 -9.73 1.59 11.40
CA PRO A 296 -11.13 1.21 11.33
C PRO A 296 -12.10 2.38 11.36
N GLY A 297 -13.26 2.20 10.71
CA GLY A 297 -14.42 3.09 10.74
C GLY A 297 -14.37 4.25 9.75
N ILE A 298 -15.48 5.01 9.70
CA ILE A 298 -15.70 6.11 8.77
C ILE A 298 -15.79 7.43 9.55
N ALA A 299 -15.01 8.42 9.11
CA ALA A 299 -15.00 9.78 9.65
C ALA A 299 -16.16 10.61 9.09
N THR A 300 -16.71 11.49 9.92
CA THR A 300 -17.77 12.43 9.53
C THR A 300 -17.55 13.79 10.20
N GLY A 301 -18.24 14.83 9.72
CA GLY A 301 -18.23 16.17 10.33
C GLY A 301 -16.83 16.75 10.49
N ALA A 302 -16.50 17.21 11.70
CA ALA A 302 -15.21 17.85 11.98
C ALA A 302 -14.00 16.93 11.78
N GLU A 303 -14.16 15.61 11.91
CA GLU A 303 -13.08 14.66 11.64
C GLU A 303 -12.75 14.62 10.14
N MET A 304 -13.77 14.66 9.29
CA MET A 304 -13.62 14.68 7.82
C MET A 304 -12.78 15.87 7.36
N GLU A 305 -13.01 17.05 7.94
CA GLU A 305 -12.24 18.26 7.64
C GLU A 305 -10.77 18.12 8.07
N LYS A 306 -10.49 17.44 9.19
CA LYS A 306 -9.11 17.15 9.60
C LYS A 306 -8.39 16.22 8.63
N LEU A 307 -9.11 15.28 8.02
CA LEU A 307 -8.52 14.34 7.06
C LEU A 307 -8.02 15.03 5.77
N LYS A 308 -8.45 16.25 5.46
CA LYS A 308 -7.96 17.00 4.28
C LYS A 308 -6.47 17.28 4.32
N ILE A 309 -5.91 17.40 5.53
CA ILE A 309 -4.48 17.64 5.74
C ILE A 309 -3.79 16.29 5.95
N LEU A 310 -2.87 15.96 5.06
CA LEU A 310 -2.06 14.75 5.18
C LEU A 310 -1.01 14.91 6.28
N ASP A 311 -0.87 13.86 7.08
CA ASP A 311 0.12 13.69 8.13
C ASP A 311 0.77 12.31 8.01
N SER A 312 2.04 12.20 8.40
CA SER A 312 2.78 10.94 8.42
C SER A 312 3.50 10.73 9.74
N THR A 313 3.60 9.45 10.13
CA THR A 313 4.48 9.04 11.23
C THR A 313 5.84 8.65 10.66
N ARG A 314 6.92 9.27 11.13
CA ARG A 314 8.26 9.06 10.59
C ARG A 314 9.14 8.22 11.51
N PHE A 315 9.82 7.24 10.93
CA PHE A 315 10.79 6.37 11.57
C PHE A 315 12.15 6.50 10.89
N GLU A 316 13.17 6.91 11.65
CA GLU A 316 14.54 7.12 11.18
C GLU A 316 15.48 6.06 11.75
N PHE A 317 16.51 5.67 11.00
CA PHE A 317 17.43 4.59 11.36
C PHE A 317 18.83 4.73 10.75
#